data_AF-A0AAJ7S372-F1
#
_entry.id   AF-A0AAJ7S372-F1
#
_cell.length_a   1.000
_cell.length_b   1.000
_cell.length_c   1.000
_cell.angle_alpha   90.00
_cell.angle_beta   90.00
_cell.angle_gamma   90.00
#
_symmetry.space_group_name_H-M   'P 1'
#
loop_
_entity.id
_entity.type
_entity.pdbx_description
1 polymer ?
#
loop_
_entity_poly.entity_id
_entity_poly.type
_entity_poly.pdbx_seq_one_letter_code
_entity_poly.pdbx_strand_id
1 'polypeptide(L)'
;MDTLCLCLLLLQLCTLTSSQVSGLDSPFFLNIYHQLRNSVAETVGKDLIRTYTGPSGKVQQEIPINVPFPCNVTGGRSAEVPDSIHRLRPGDIDVVAAMGDSLTAGSGAFAINFFQTLIENRGVAGNIGGEATWRKYLTLPNILKEFNPKLTGYAYGDSYINDPKSGLNVATIAAISNDMPFMANYLINKMKNDTKVDLKHHWKLITLFIGNNDICSVMCSLPSPRSIVEMHKKNLIKTLRILRNNLPRTFVAIQSMPHLEIVNEIEEGRLSLLIYLIKNVYCSCLFGEQYKDQRPEFYDMIDGTKQKKKSPNIQSFIKMISQWLSYPLRGIWTYLVTPTDLWIYHIYPPIIFTQARNLTRYLETAFGTIY
;
A
#
# COMPACT_ATOMS: atom_id res chain seq x y z
N MET A 1 1.97 -7.67 42.55
CA MET A 1 2.30 -7.01 41.27
C MET A 1 1.05 -6.28 40.81
N ASP A 2 1.07 -4.96 40.87
CA ASP A 2 -0.09 -4.15 40.51
C ASP A 2 -0.45 -4.32 39.04
N THR A 3 -1.75 -4.32 38.74
CA THR A 3 -2.32 -4.41 37.39
C THR A 3 -1.71 -3.35 36.44
N LEU A 4 -1.33 -2.19 36.99
CA LEU A 4 -0.63 -1.13 36.27
C LEU A 4 0.80 -1.53 35.88
N CYS A 5 1.52 -2.21 36.79
CA CYS A 5 2.87 -2.70 36.54
C CYS A 5 2.86 -3.85 35.52
N LEU A 6 1.85 -4.72 35.56
CA LEU A 6 1.63 -5.75 34.55
C LEU A 6 1.27 -5.14 33.18
N CYS A 7 0.42 -4.11 33.14
CA CYS A 7 0.11 -3.38 31.90
C CYS A 7 1.33 -2.64 31.34
N LEU A 8 2.15 -2.02 32.19
CA LEU A 8 3.39 -1.35 31.77
C LEU A 8 4.46 -2.35 31.31
N LEU A 9 4.56 -3.51 31.96
CA LEU A 9 5.40 -4.63 31.52
C LEU A 9 4.92 -5.20 30.17
N LEU A 10 3.61 -5.37 29.98
CA LEU A 10 3.04 -5.79 28.71
C LEU A 10 3.26 -4.75 27.60
N LEU A 11 3.15 -3.45 27.92
CA LEU A 11 3.44 -2.35 26.99
C LEU A 11 4.94 -2.24 26.66
N GLN A 12 5.84 -2.52 27.61
CA GLN A 12 7.29 -2.57 27.39
C GLN A 12 7.73 -3.85 26.67
N LEU A 13 7.04 -4.97 26.84
CA LEU A 13 7.28 -6.19 26.05
C LEU A 13 6.88 -6.01 24.57
N CYS A 14 5.96 -5.08 24.29
CA CYS A 14 5.59 -4.71 22.92
C CYS A 14 6.65 -3.87 22.17
N THR A 15 7.70 -3.36 22.84
CA THR A 15 8.70 -2.47 22.21
C THR A 15 10.01 -3.17 21.79
N LEU A 16 10.12 -4.49 22.00
CA LEU A 16 11.25 -5.30 21.55
C LEU A 16 10.76 -6.47 20.69
N THR A 17 9.88 -6.22 19.72
CA THR A 17 9.52 -7.22 18.71
C THR A 17 10.61 -7.28 17.65
N SER A 18 11.69 -7.99 17.97
CA SER A 18 12.51 -8.63 16.95
C SER A 18 11.59 -9.59 16.16
N SER A 19 11.67 -9.58 14.84
CA SER A 19 10.99 -10.54 13.94
C SER A 19 11.58 -11.95 14.12
N GLN A 20 11.42 -12.51 15.32
CA GLN A 20 11.84 -13.85 15.70
C GLN A 20 10.60 -14.67 16.00
N VAL A 21 10.56 -15.88 15.43
CA VAL A 21 9.54 -16.88 15.77
C VAL A 21 9.63 -17.16 17.26
N SER A 22 8.55 -16.90 17.97
CA SER A 22 8.42 -16.98 19.41
C SER A 22 7.35 -18.02 19.80
N GLY A 23 7.15 -18.24 21.10
CA GLY A 23 6.04 -19.07 21.58
C GLY A 23 4.66 -18.56 21.14
N LEU A 24 4.52 -17.26 20.86
CA LEU A 24 3.28 -16.63 20.38
C LEU A 24 2.95 -16.98 18.93
N ASP A 25 3.92 -17.52 18.17
CA ASP A 25 3.73 -18.00 16.80
C ASP A 25 3.28 -19.47 16.74
N SER A 26 3.00 -20.09 17.89
CA SER A 26 2.46 -21.45 17.92
C SER A 26 1.04 -21.50 17.30
N PRO A 27 0.64 -22.64 16.70
CA PRO A 27 -0.68 -22.78 16.08
C PRO A 27 -1.85 -22.42 17.03
N PHE A 28 -1.68 -22.64 18.33
CA PHE A 28 -2.65 -22.29 19.36
C PHE A 28 -2.88 -20.78 19.46
N PHE A 29 -1.80 -19.99 19.65
CA PHE A 29 -1.91 -18.53 19.78
C PHE A 29 -2.30 -17.88 18.46
N LEU A 30 -1.84 -18.40 17.32
CA LEU A 30 -2.29 -17.95 16.01
C LEU A 30 -3.79 -18.17 15.83
N ASN A 31 -4.34 -19.30 16.28
CA ASN A 31 -5.78 -19.55 16.24
C ASN A 31 -6.56 -18.56 17.11
N ILE A 32 -6.10 -18.28 18.33
CA ILE A 32 -6.71 -17.27 19.21
C ILE A 32 -6.67 -15.89 18.55
N TYR A 33 -5.52 -15.50 17.99
CA TYR A 33 -5.36 -14.24 17.28
C TYR A 33 -6.34 -14.14 16.11
N HIS A 34 -6.48 -15.19 15.30
CA HIS A 34 -7.44 -15.23 14.20
C HIS A 34 -8.89 -15.08 14.68
N GLN A 35 -9.28 -15.76 15.76
CA GLN A 35 -10.62 -15.65 16.32
C GLN A 35 -10.91 -14.24 16.85
N LEU A 36 -9.98 -13.66 17.62
CA LEU A 36 -10.10 -12.29 18.12
C LEU A 36 -10.22 -11.30 16.97
N ARG A 37 -9.38 -11.45 15.94
CA ARG A 37 -9.37 -10.58 14.77
C ARG A 37 -10.68 -10.65 13.99
N ASN A 38 -11.21 -11.86 13.76
CA ASN A 38 -12.51 -12.05 13.12
C ASN A 38 -13.64 -11.44 13.97
N SER A 39 -13.61 -11.61 15.30
CA SER A 39 -14.60 -11.01 16.20
C SER A 39 -14.57 -9.48 16.16
N VAL A 40 -13.38 -8.87 16.08
CA VAL A 40 -13.22 -7.41 15.92
C VAL A 40 -13.78 -6.96 14.58
N ALA A 41 -13.47 -7.66 13.48
CA ALA A 41 -14.07 -7.37 12.17
C ALA A 41 -15.59 -7.44 12.19
N GLU A 42 -16.17 -8.45 12.85
CA GLU A 42 -17.61 -8.58 12.92
C GLU A 42 -18.26 -7.52 13.80
N THR A 43 -17.63 -7.12 14.90
CA THR A 43 -18.24 -6.18 15.86
C THR A 43 -18.04 -4.73 15.42
N VAL A 44 -16.88 -4.40 14.87
CA VAL A 44 -16.54 -3.04 14.43
C VAL A 44 -16.93 -2.80 12.97
N GLY A 45 -16.96 -3.86 12.15
CA GLY A 45 -17.23 -3.78 10.71
C GLY A 45 -18.68 -4.01 10.27
N LYS A 46 -19.54 -4.64 11.07
CA LYS A 46 -20.96 -4.91 10.69
C LYS A 46 -21.79 -3.65 10.45
N ASP A 47 -21.45 -2.53 11.10
CA ASP A 47 -22.15 -1.24 10.95
C ASP A 47 -21.53 -0.32 9.89
N LEU A 48 -20.59 -0.81 9.07
CA LEU A 48 -20.05 -0.05 7.95
C LEU A 48 -21.11 0.02 6.84
N ILE A 49 -21.96 1.03 6.93
CA ILE A 49 -22.62 1.62 5.76
C ILE A 49 -21.49 2.03 4.79
N ARG A 50 -21.14 1.14 3.83
CA ARG A 50 -20.18 1.40 2.72
C ARG A 50 -20.64 2.52 1.79
N THR A 51 -21.75 3.16 2.11
CA THR A 51 -22.36 4.31 1.47
C THR A 51 -21.91 5.60 2.18
N TYR A 52 -20.66 6.01 1.93
CA TYR A 52 -20.28 7.41 2.09
C TYR A 52 -20.43 8.14 0.74
N THR A 53 -21.69 8.27 0.29
CA THR A 53 -22.13 9.42 -0.51
C THR A 53 -22.51 10.61 0.39
N GLY A 54 -22.23 10.52 1.69
CA GLY A 54 -22.55 11.51 2.71
C GLY A 54 -21.52 12.66 2.85
N PRO A 55 -21.81 13.64 3.73
CA PRO A 55 -21.18 14.98 3.77
C PRO A 55 -19.66 15.05 3.99
N SER A 56 -18.98 13.93 4.24
CA SER A 56 -17.53 13.86 4.52
C SER A 56 -16.65 13.67 3.27
N GLY A 57 -17.22 13.34 2.09
CA GLY A 57 -16.51 13.38 0.80
C GLY A 57 -15.32 12.42 0.62
N LYS A 58 -15.21 11.36 1.44
CA LYS A 58 -14.02 10.47 1.47
C LYS A 58 -13.93 9.48 0.30
N VAL A 59 -15.04 9.19 -0.36
CA VAL A 59 -15.11 8.25 -1.48
C VAL A 59 -15.56 9.03 -2.71
N GLN A 60 -14.96 8.70 -3.85
CA GLN A 60 -15.39 9.19 -5.15
C GLN A 60 -16.92 9.07 -5.29
N GLN A 61 -17.57 10.15 -5.74
CA GLN A 61 -18.96 10.06 -6.18
C GLN A 61 -19.06 9.12 -7.37
N GLU A 62 -20.05 8.23 -7.35
CA GLU A 62 -20.19 7.24 -8.40
C GLU A 62 -20.38 7.92 -9.76
N ILE A 63 -19.47 7.62 -10.68
CA ILE A 63 -19.48 8.19 -12.02
C ILE A 63 -20.61 7.53 -12.81
N PRO A 64 -21.55 8.32 -13.39
CA PRO A 64 -22.68 7.78 -14.13
C PRO A 64 -22.26 6.87 -15.30
N ILE A 65 -23.09 5.86 -15.60
CA ILE A 65 -22.79 4.86 -16.65
C ILE A 65 -22.64 5.47 -18.05
N ASN A 66 -23.32 6.59 -18.32
CA ASN A 66 -23.24 7.34 -19.58
C ASN A 66 -21.93 8.11 -19.74
N VAL A 67 -21.11 8.25 -18.69
CA VAL A 67 -19.77 8.81 -18.80
C VAL A 67 -18.82 7.70 -19.28
N PRO A 68 -18.20 7.85 -20.47
CA PRO A 68 -17.26 6.87 -20.98
C PRO A 68 -15.99 6.85 -20.13
N PHE A 69 -15.30 5.71 -20.14
CA PHE A 69 -13.97 5.62 -19.56
C PHE A 69 -13.02 6.58 -20.32
N PRO A 70 -12.25 7.43 -19.63
CA PRO A 70 -11.51 8.53 -20.27
C PRO A 70 -10.33 8.07 -21.15
N CYS A 71 -9.85 6.84 -21.00
CA CYS A 71 -8.72 6.35 -21.79
C CYS A 71 -9.19 5.54 -23.00
N ASN A 72 -8.47 5.66 -24.12
CA ASN A 72 -8.70 4.79 -25.27
C ASN A 72 -8.21 3.37 -24.97
N VAL A 73 -9.13 2.42 -24.91
CA VAL A 73 -8.84 0.99 -24.66
C VAL A 73 -8.53 0.21 -25.94
N THR A 74 -8.78 0.80 -27.12
CA THR A 74 -8.55 0.17 -28.42
C THR A 74 -7.06 -0.10 -28.62
N GLY A 75 -6.69 -1.36 -28.88
CA GLY A 75 -5.28 -1.76 -28.97
C GLY A 75 -4.53 -1.79 -27.64
N GLY A 76 -5.23 -1.65 -26.51
CA GLY A 76 -4.67 -1.66 -25.17
C GLY A 76 -4.14 -3.03 -24.72
N ARG A 77 -4.55 -4.12 -25.39
CA ARG A 77 -3.95 -5.45 -25.29
C ARG A 77 -3.22 -5.78 -26.60
N SER A 78 -2.05 -6.40 -26.50
CA SER A 78 -1.27 -6.83 -27.65
C SER A 78 -1.92 -8.03 -28.34
N ALA A 79 -1.77 -8.12 -29.67
CA ALA A 79 -2.25 -9.27 -30.43
C ALA A 79 -1.53 -10.57 -30.05
N GLU A 80 -0.25 -10.46 -29.73
CA GLU A 80 0.58 -11.54 -29.20
C GLU A 80 1.08 -11.19 -27.80
N VAL A 81 1.18 -12.17 -26.92
CA VAL A 81 1.66 -11.96 -25.54
C VAL A 81 3.12 -11.54 -25.58
N PRO A 82 3.49 -10.35 -25.04
CA PRO A 82 4.86 -9.87 -25.14
C PRO A 82 5.81 -10.72 -24.30
N ASP A 83 7.06 -10.84 -24.75
CA ASP A 83 8.14 -11.52 -24.02
C ASP A 83 8.97 -10.57 -23.14
N SER A 84 8.74 -9.26 -23.26
CA SER A 84 9.56 -8.20 -22.68
C SER A 84 8.69 -7.08 -22.14
N ILE A 85 9.12 -6.54 -20.99
CA ILE A 85 8.44 -5.45 -20.30
C ILE A 85 8.34 -4.18 -21.16
N HIS A 86 9.27 -3.98 -22.10
CA HIS A 86 9.29 -2.82 -23.01
C HIS A 86 8.15 -2.82 -24.04
N ARG A 87 7.48 -3.96 -24.23
CA ARG A 87 6.36 -4.12 -25.16
C ARG A 87 5.07 -4.45 -24.45
N LEU A 88 5.10 -4.54 -23.12
CA LEU A 88 3.91 -4.78 -22.32
C LEU A 88 2.92 -3.65 -22.59
N ARG A 89 1.62 -3.96 -22.55
CA ARG A 89 0.53 -2.98 -22.58
C ARG A 89 -0.37 -3.18 -21.36
N PRO A 90 -1.22 -2.21 -20.98
CA PRO A 90 -2.08 -2.37 -19.79
C PRO A 90 -2.99 -3.58 -19.90
N GLY A 91 -3.49 -3.87 -21.10
CA GLY A 91 -4.33 -5.03 -21.37
C GLY A 91 -3.58 -6.36 -21.40
N ASP A 92 -2.24 -6.37 -21.47
CA ASP A 92 -1.44 -7.60 -21.41
C ASP A 92 -1.23 -8.10 -19.98
N ILE A 93 -1.50 -7.27 -18.96
CA ILE A 93 -1.42 -7.67 -17.56
C ILE A 93 -2.61 -8.59 -17.26
N ASP A 94 -2.31 -9.83 -16.88
CA ASP A 94 -3.33 -10.84 -16.59
C ASP A 94 -3.59 -10.96 -15.08
N VAL A 95 -2.56 -10.72 -14.26
CA VAL A 95 -2.62 -10.88 -12.81
C VAL A 95 -2.09 -9.63 -12.11
N VAL A 96 -2.84 -9.14 -11.14
CA VAL A 96 -2.35 -8.14 -10.18
C VAL A 96 -2.12 -8.81 -8.82
N ALA A 97 -1.08 -8.37 -8.13
CA ALA A 97 -0.76 -8.78 -6.77
C ALA A 97 -0.16 -7.62 -5.99
N ALA A 98 -0.18 -7.72 -4.67
CA ALA A 98 0.40 -6.68 -3.82
C ALA A 98 1.05 -7.25 -2.57
N MET A 99 2.19 -6.66 -2.24
CA MET A 99 2.96 -6.86 -1.02
C MET A 99 3.09 -5.51 -0.32
N GLY A 100 2.89 -5.48 0.99
CA GLY A 100 2.92 -4.21 1.70
C GLY A 100 2.47 -4.29 3.15
N ASP A 101 2.20 -3.12 3.71
CA ASP A 101 1.71 -2.97 5.07
C ASP A 101 0.20 -2.66 5.12
N SER A 102 -0.25 -2.03 6.20
CA SER A 102 -1.64 -1.58 6.39
C SER A 102 -2.16 -0.71 5.24
N LEU A 103 -1.30 0.10 4.61
CA LEU A 103 -1.72 0.97 3.50
C LEU A 103 -2.08 0.16 2.26
N THR A 104 -1.31 -0.91 1.98
CA THR A 104 -1.63 -1.84 0.89
C THR A 104 -2.82 -2.74 1.22
N ALA A 105 -3.08 -3.00 2.50
CA ALA A 105 -4.28 -3.71 2.94
C ALA A 105 -5.56 -2.84 2.86
N GLY A 106 -5.43 -1.54 2.59
CA GLY A 106 -6.57 -0.61 2.61
C GLY A 106 -7.15 -0.43 4.01
N SER A 107 -6.32 -0.55 5.05
CA SER A 107 -6.75 -0.42 6.44
C SER A 107 -7.43 0.93 6.69
N GLY A 108 -8.69 0.90 7.13
CA GLY A 108 -9.44 2.09 7.48
C GLY A 108 -9.86 2.97 6.30
N ALA A 109 -9.94 2.44 5.07
CA ALA A 109 -10.40 3.21 3.90
C ALA A 109 -11.80 3.84 4.11
N PHE A 110 -12.63 3.22 4.95
CA PHE A 110 -13.95 3.74 5.32
C PHE A 110 -14.03 4.21 6.79
N ALA A 111 -12.90 4.36 7.48
CA ALA A 111 -12.89 4.66 8.91
C ALA A 111 -13.42 6.07 9.20
N ILE A 112 -14.35 6.16 10.14
CA ILE A 112 -14.80 7.40 10.78
C ILE A 112 -14.30 7.56 12.21
N ASN A 113 -13.74 6.49 12.80
CA ASN A 113 -13.12 6.51 14.11
C ASN A 113 -11.87 5.63 14.14
N PHE A 114 -11.11 5.73 15.22
CA PHE A 114 -9.84 5.03 15.40
C PHE A 114 -9.98 3.50 15.29
N PHE A 115 -10.98 2.89 15.93
CA PHE A 115 -11.12 1.43 15.93
C PHE A 115 -11.39 0.85 14.54
N GLN A 116 -12.08 1.60 13.69
CA GLN A 116 -12.32 1.20 12.30
C GLN A 116 -11.05 1.19 11.43
N THR A 117 -9.95 1.81 11.86
CA THR A 117 -8.66 1.71 11.16
C THR A 117 -8.07 0.30 11.18
N LEU A 118 -8.56 -0.57 12.08
CA LEU A 118 -8.18 -1.99 12.14
C LEU A 118 -8.88 -2.86 11.08
N ILE A 119 -9.89 -2.31 10.39
CA ILE A 119 -10.61 -3.02 9.33
C ILE A 119 -9.82 -2.91 8.03
N GLU A 120 -9.50 -4.07 7.44
CA GLU A 120 -8.77 -4.15 6.17
C GLU A 120 -9.73 -4.11 4.98
N ASN A 121 -9.94 -2.93 4.40
CA ASN A 121 -10.82 -2.73 3.25
C ASN A 121 -10.09 -3.06 1.93
N ARG A 122 -9.53 -4.28 1.83
CA ARG A 122 -8.66 -4.71 0.70
C ARG A 122 -9.35 -4.54 -0.65
N GLY A 123 -10.66 -4.74 -0.71
CA GLY A 123 -11.48 -4.59 -1.92
C GLY A 123 -11.42 -3.23 -2.58
N VAL A 124 -11.08 -2.19 -1.81
CA VAL A 124 -10.97 -0.80 -2.28
C VAL A 124 -9.58 -0.21 -2.12
N ALA A 125 -8.58 -1.02 -1.74
CA ALA A 125 -7.20 -0.59 -1.65
C ALA A 125 -6.70 -0.12 -3.04
N GLY A 126 -6.12 1.07 -3.12
CA GLY A 126 -5.82 1.72 -4.40
C GLY A 126 -4.94 0.89 -5.35
N ASN A 127 -4.02 0.07 -4.83
CA ASN A 127 -3.07 -0.72 -5.62
C ASN A 127 -3.55 -2.14 -5.97
N ILE A 128 -4.61 -2.66 -5.34
CA ILE A 128 -4.97 -4.09 -5.48
C ILE A 128 -6.46 -4.42 -5.27
N GLY A 129 -7.27 -3.48 -4.80
CA GLY A 129 -8.71 -3.63 -4.69
C GLY A 129 -9.38 -3.65 -6.05
N GLY A 130 -10.28 -4.58 -6.30
CA GLY A 130 -11.07 -4.65 -7.54
C GLY A 130 -12.57 -4.78 -7.28
N GLU A 131 -13.03 -4.35 -6.11
CA GLU A 131 -14.46 -4.24 -5.80
C GLU A 131 -15.13 -3.23 -6.73
N ALA A 132 -16.34 -3.57 -7.19
CA ALA A 132 -17.12 -2.77 -8.14
C ALA A 132 -16.32 -2.42 -9.44
N THR A 133 -16.35 -1.15 -9.85
CA THR A 133 -15.70 -0.64 -11.06
C THR A 133 -14.99 0.68 -10.76
N TRP A 134 -14.22 1.19 -11.72
CA TRP A 134 -13.53 2.50 -11.59
C TRP A 134 -14.50 3.66 -11.36
N ARG A 135 -15.78 3.48 -11.72
CA ARG A 135 -16.84 4.46 -11.50
C ARG A 135 -17.19 4.64 -10.05
N LYS A 136 -17.08 3.58 -9.25
CA LYS A 136 -17.39 3.61 -7.81
C LYS A 136 -16.14 3.69 -6.94
N TYR A 137 -15.14 2.88 -7.24
CA TYR A 137 -13.87 2.84 -6.51
C TYR A 137 -12.72 2.97 -7.52
N LEU A 138 -12.00 4.07 -7.46
CA LEU A 138 -10.89 4.30 -8.37
C LEU A 138 -9.62 3.62 -7.84
N THR A 139 -9.38 2.42 -8.36
CA THR A 139 -8.23 1.59 -8.02
C THR A 139 -7.52 1.12 -9.28
N LEU A 140 -6.25 0.76 -9.15
CA LEU A 140 -5.44 0.25 -10.25
C LEU A 140 -6.07 -0.99 -10.93
N PRO A 141 -6.56 -2.01 -10.21
CA PRO A 141 -7.26 -3.13 -10.85
C PRO A 141 -8.56 -2.71 -11.55
N ASN A 142 -9.31 -1.75 -10.99
CA ASN A 142 -10.54 -1.26 -11.61
C ASN A 142 -10.29 -0.51 -12.92
N ILE A 143 -9.15 0.17 -13.04
CA ILE A 143 -8.66 0.76 -14.29
C ILE A 143 -8.23 -0.35 -15.26
N LEU A 144 -7.41 -1.30 -14.81
CA LEU A 144 -6.88 -2.37 -15.66
C LEU A 144 -7.97 -3.28 -16.23
N LYS A 145 -9.10 -3.46 -15.52
CA LYS A 145 -10.27 -4.19 -16.02
C LYS A 145 -10.87 -3.60 -17.30
N GLU A 146 -10.73 -2.29 -17.53
CA GLU A 146 -11.19 -1.65 -18.78
C GLU A 146 -10.29 -2.03 -19.98
N PHE A 147 -9.03 -2.39 -19.72
CA PHE A 147 -8.09 -2.86 -20.76
C PHE A 147 -8.07 -4.39 -20.88
N ASN A 148 -8.30 -5.11 -19.77
CA ASN A 148 -8.37 -6.57 -19.71
C ASN A 148 -9.51 -7.02 -18.77
N PRO A 149 -10.69 -7.34 -19.30
CA PRO A 149 -11.81 -7.84 -18.49
C PRO A 149 -11.54 -9.18 -17.80
N LYS A 150 -10.50 -9.93 -18.23
CA LYS A 150 -10.09 -11.22 -17.64
C LYS A 150 -9.03 -11.08 -16.56
N LEU A 151 -8.70 -9.85 -16.13
CA LEU A 151 -7.76 -9.60 -15.04
C LEU A 151 -8.13 -10.44 -13.80
N THR A 152 -7.13 -10.94 -13.08
CA THR A 152 -7.32 -11.68 -11.84
C THR A 152 -6.35 -11.26 -10.74
N GLY A 153 -6.49 -11.84 -9.55
CA GLY A 153 -5.62 -11.62 -8.38
C GLY A 153 -5.95 -10.40 -7.51
N TYR A 154 -6.89 -9.55 -7.91
CA TYR A 154 -7.34 -8.43 -7.08
C TYR A 154 -8.20 -8.86 -5.90
N ALA A 155 -8.29 -8.00 -4.89
CA ALA A 155 -9.06 -8.24 -3.68
C ALA A 155 -10.50 -7.70 -3.77
N TYR A 156 -11.37 -8.21 -2.91
CA TYR A 156 -12.78 -7.80 -2.77
C TYR A 156 -13.16 -7.62 -1.30
N GLY A 157 -14.08 -6.70 -1.02
CA GLY A 157 -14.66 -6.51 0.30
C GLY A 157 -13.62 -6.24 1.39
N ASP A 158 -14.11 -6.34 2.61
CA ASP A 158 -13.27 -6.38 3.79
C ASP A 158 -12.78 -7.81 3.94
N SER A 159 -11.47 -7.99 4.03
CA SER A 159 -10.88 -9.32 4.07
C SER A 159 -9.51 -9.30 4.73
N TYR A 160 -9.23 -10.36 5.48
CA TYR A 160 -7.90 -10.62 6.03
C TYR A 160 -7.04 -11.43 5.05
N ILE A 161 -5.73 -11.43 5.26
CA ILE A 161 -4.73 -12.05 4.36
C ILE A 161 -5.01 -13.53 3.97
N ASN A 162 -5.69 -14.30 4.84
CA ASN A 162 -6.01 -15.71 4.62
C ASN A 162 -7.41 -15.93 4.01
N ASP A 163 -8.23 -14.89 3.92
CA ASP A 163 -9.56 -14.97 3.31
C ASP A 163 -9.42 -15.10 1.78
N PRO A 164 -10.17 -15.97 1.10
CA PRO A 164 -10.19 -16.04 -0.36
C PRO A 164 -10.43 -14.69 -1.05
N LYS A 165 -11.23 -13.80 -0.45
CA LYS A 165 -11.52 -12.45 -0.95
C LYS A 165 -10.31 -11.52 -0.94
N SER A 166 -9.25 -11.83 -0.19
CA SER A 166 -8.00 -11.06 -0.22
C SER A 166 -7.28 -11.15 -1.57
N GLY A 167 -7.65 -12.12 -2.43
CA GLY A 167 -6.98 -12.35 -3.70
C GLY A 167 -5.47 -12.56 -3.48
N LEU A 168 -4.65 -11.88 -4.27
CA LEU A 168 -3.19 -11.86 -4.17
C LEU A 168 -2.67 -10.62 -3.43
N ASN A 169 -3.50 -9.97 -2.62
CA ASN A 169 -3.05 -8.99 -1.64
C ASN A 169 -2.51 -9.71 -0.40
N VAL A 170 -1.18 -9.84 -0.31
CA VAL A 170 -0.49 -10.46 0.83
C VAL A 170 0.07 -9.43 1.81
N ALA A 171 -0.37 -8.18 1.73
CA ALA A 171 0.05 -7.16 2.68
C ALA A 171 -0.40 -7.49 4.10
N THR A 172 0.40 -7.09 5.08
CA THR A 172 0.15 -7.37 6.50
C THR A 172 0.31 -6.09 7.31
N ILE A 173 -0.67 -5.76 8.14
CA ILE A 173 -0.59 -4.59 9.03
C ILE A 173 0.71 -4.61 9.85
N ALA A 174 1.30 -3.44 10.04
CA ALA A 174 2.56 -3.23 10.77
C ALA A 174 3.81 -3.91 10.17
N ALA A 175 3.71 -4.47 8.95
CA ALA A 175 4.85 -5.09 8.31
C ALA A 175 6.00 -4.11 8.05
N ILE A 176 7.21 -4.62 8.21
CA ILE A 176 8.47 -3.91 8.00
C ILE A 176 9.27 -4.58 6.87
N SER A 177 10.39 -3.99 6.48
CA SER A 177 11.22 -4.53 5.40
C SER A 177 11.69 -5.96 5.63
N ASN A 178 11.89 -6.38 6.89
CA ASN A 178 12.29 -7.75 7.25
C ASN A 178 11.25 -8.80 6.81
N ASP A 179 9.98 -8.43 6.68
CA ASP A 179 8.90 -9.36 6.34
C ASP A 179 8.77 -9.58 4.82
N MET A 180 9.32 -8.68 4.00
CA MET A 180 9.20 -8.72 2.54
C MET A 180 9.64 -10.07 1.91
N PRO A 181 10.76 -10.70 2.31
CA PRO A 181 11.15 -11.99 1.77
C PRO A 181 10.15 -13.12 2.07
N PHE A 182 9.53 -13.09 3.26
CA PHE A 182 8.48 -14.06 3.62
C PHE A 182 7.23 -13.82 2.76
N MET A 183 6.77 -12.57 2.67
CA MET A 183 5.63 -12.19 1.83
C MET A 183 5.81 -12.60 0.37
N ALA A 184 7.02 -12.46 -0.20
CA ALA A 184 7.30 -12.91 -1.57
C ALA A 184 7.10 -14.43 -1.72
N ASN A 185 7.65 -15.23 -0.80
CA ASN A 185 7.47 -16.69 -0.84
C ASN A 185 6.00 -17.08 -0.67
N TYR A 186 5.29 -16.43 0.26
CA TYR A 186 3.87 -16.66 0.47
C TYR A 186 3.04 -16.32 -0.78
N LEU A 187 3.31 -15.17 -1.41
CA LEU A 187 2.67 -14.77 -2.66
C LEU A 187 2.92 -15.76 -3.79
N ILE A 188 4.16 -16.22 -3.96
CA ILE A 188 4.52 -17.23 -4.96
C ILE A 188 3.71 -18.51 -4.74
N ASN A 189 3.63 -18.98 -3.49
CA ASN A 189 2.84 -20.18 -3.17
C ASN A 189 1.35 -19.97 -3.43
N LYS A 190 0.82 -18.78 -3.12
CA LYS A 190 -0.57 -18.44 -3.42
C LYS A 190 -0.84 -18.46 -4.92
N MET A 191 0.05 -17.89 -5.74
CA MET A 191 -0.05 -17.92 -7.20
C MET A 191 0.09 -19.35 -7.77
N LYS A 192 0.96 -20.19 -7.21
CA LYS A 192 1.10 -21.61 -7.63
C LYS A 192 -0.19 -22.41 -7.40
N ASN A 193 -0.94 -22.06 -6.37
CA ASN A 193 -2.17 -22.76 -5.99
C ASN A 193 -3.43 -22.13 -6.62
N ASP A 194 -3.31 -21.00 -7.31
CA ASP A 194 -4.44 -20.34 -7.96
C ASP A 194 -4.58 -20.85 -9.41
N THR A 195 -5.66 -21.57 -9.68
CA THR A 195 -5.94 -22.14 -11.01
C THR A 195 -6.19 -21.08 -12.09
N LYS A 196 -6.41 -19.82 -11.71
CA LYS A 196 -6.56 -18.69 -12.64
C LYS A 196 -5.21 -18.10 -13.09
N VAL A 197 -4.10 -18.55 -12.50
CA VAL A 197 -2.77 -18.00 -12.75
C VAL A 197 -1.91 -19.00 -13.52
N ASP A 198 -1.65 -18.73 -14.80
CA ASP A 198 -0.56 -19.39 -15.52
C ASP A 198 0.77 -18.71 -15.17
N LEU A 199 1.51 -19.30 -14.24
CA LEU A 199 2.79 -18.74 -13.78
C LEU A 199 3.80 -18.48 -14.89
N LYS A 200 3.79 -19.24 -15.97
CA LYS A 200 4.79 -19.15 -17.04
C LYS A 200 4.38 -18.14 -18.10
N HIS A 201 3.09 -18.09 -18.44
CA HIS A 201 2.61 -17.34 -19.58
C HIS A 201 1.95 -16.00 -19.22
N HIS A 202 1.29 -15.90 -18.07
CA HIS A 202 0.63 -14.66 -17.65
C HIS A 202 1.65 -13.59 -17.27
N TRP A 203 1.36 -12.34 -17.64
CA TRP A 203 2.06 -11.18 -17.08
C TRP A 203 1.48 -10.82 -15.71
N LYS A 204 2.37 -10.61 -14.74
CA LYS A 204 2.02 -10.26 -13.37
C LYS A 204 2.51 -8.86 -13.04
N LEU A 205 1.61 -8.02 -12.54
CA LEU A 205 1.96 -6.75 -11.91
C LEU A 205 1.94 -6.93 -10.39
N ILE A 206 3.11 -6.79 -9.76
CA ILE A 206 3.24 -6.83 -8.30
C ILE A 206 3.55 -5.42 -7.81
N THR A 207 2.66 -4.86 -6.99
CA THR A 207 2.96 -3.62 -6.27
C THR A 207 3.62 -3.94 -4.93
N LEU A 208 4.66 -3.18 -4.58
CA LEU A 208 5.39 -3.35 -3.33
C LEU A 208 5.47 -2.01 -2.60
N PHE A 209 4.88 -1.94 -1.40
CA PHE A 209 4.92 -0.74 -0.58
C PHE A 209 5.17 -1.05 0.89
N ILE A 210 6.44 -0.92 1.29
CA ILE A 210 6.95 -1.11 2.64
C ILE A 210 7.99 -0.01 2.90
N GLY A 211 8.12 0.42 4.15
CA GLY A 211 9.15 1.38 4.57
C GLY A 211 8.65 2.35 5.64
N ASN A 212 7.33 2.58 5.70
CA ASN A 212 6.72 3.45 6.69
C ASN A 212 6.97 2.93 8.11
N ASN A 213 6.67 1.64 8.36
CA ASN A 213 6.89 1.03 9.69
C ASN A 213 8.37 0.85 10.05
N ASP A 214 9.26 0.69 9.05
CA ASP A 214 10.72 0.69 9.30
C ASP A 214 11.14 2.00 9.98
N ILE A 215 10.64 3.13 9.51
CA ILE A 215 10.91 4.44 10.09
C ILE A 215 10.10 4.67 11.35
N CYS A 216 8.81 4.35 11.33
CA CYS A 216 7.88 4.70 12.38
C CYS A 216 8.03 3.86 13.66
N SER A 217 8.55 2.63 13.56
CA SER A 217 8.57 1.69 14.69
C SER A 217 9.91 1.02 14.94
N VAL A 218 10.85 1.00 13.97
CA VAL A 218 12.10 0.22 14.09
C VAL A 218 13.35 1.09 14.16
N MET A 219 13.38 2.20 13.43
CA MET A 219 14.55 3.07 13.32
C MET A 219 15.17 3.45 14.68
N CYS A 220 14.33 3.76 15.66
CA CYS A 220 14.73 4.17 17.01
C CYS A 220 15.25 3.02 17.90
N SER A 221 15.14 1.77 17.44
CA SER A 221 15.70 0.58 18.12
C SER A 221 17.06 0.17 17.55
N LEU A 222 17.56 0.86 16.53
CA LEU A 222 18.83 0.54 15.88
C LEU A 222 19.97 1.42 16.42
N PRO A 223 21.23 0.95 16.38
CA PRO A 223 22.38 1.72 16.85
C PRO A 223 22.60 3.05 16.11
N SER A 224 22.10 3.15 14.87
CA SER A 224 22.11 4.38 14.08
C SER A 224 20.92 4.39 13.13
N PRO A 225 20.25 5.54 12.91
CA PRO A 225 19.16 5.69 11.95
C PRO A 225 19.53 5.23 10.55
N ARG A 226 20.77 5.43 10.11
CA ARG A 226 21.22 4.99 8.77
C ARG A 226 21.16 3.48 8.59
N SER A 227 21.23 2.71 9.67
CA SER A 227 21.14 1.25 9.63
C SER A 227 19.80 0.77 9.05
N ILE A 228 18.72 1.54 9.25
CA ILE A 228 17.41 1.19 8.71
C ILE A 228 17.41 1.17 7.18
N VAL A 229 18.16 2.08 6.55
CA VAL A 229 18.27 2.21 5.10
C VAL A 229 18.96 1.00 4.49
N GLU A 230 20.09 0.59 5.08
CA GLU A 230 20.83 -0.58 4.60
C GLU A 230 20.07 -1.88 4.86
N MET A 231 19.36 -1.99 6.00
CA MET A 231 18.45 -3.12 6.27
C MET A 231 17.34 -3.19 5.22
N HIS A 232 16.64 -2.09 4.98
CA HIS A 232 15.57 -2.01 4.00
C HIS A 232 16.07 -2.38 2.59
N LYS A 233 17.20 -1.81 2.16
CA LYS A 233 17.85 -2.13 0.88
C LYS A 233 18.21 -3.61 0.77
N LYS A 234 18.83 -4.19 1.80
CA LYS A 234 19.20 -5.62 1.83
C LYS A 234 17.98 -6.51 1.66
N ASN A 235 16.90 -6.22 2.39
CA ASN A 235 15.66 -6.99 2.33
C ASN A 235 14.93 -6.81 0.99
N LEU A 236 14.91 -5.59 0.44
CA LEU A 236 14.33 -5.32 -0.87
C LEU A 236 15.06 -6.10 -1.96
N ILE A 237 16.39 -6.06 -1.99
CA ILE A 237 17.20 -6.82 -2.96
C ILE A 237 16.94 -8.32 -2.83
N LYS A 238 16.88 -8.85 -1.61
CA LYS A 238 16.56 -10.26 -1.35
C LYS A 238 15.18 -10.62 -1.90
N THR A 239 14.18 -9.79 -1.63
CA THR A 239 12.80 -9.97 -2.08
C THR A 239 12.69 -9.95 -3.61
N LEU A 240 13.31 -8.96 -4.26
CA LEU A 240 13.31 -8.86 -5.73
C LEU A 240 14.00 -10.07 -6.39
N ARG A 241 15.06 -10.60 -5.78
CA ARG A 241 15.71 -11.85 -6.24
C ARG A 241 14.79 -13.05 -6.12
N ILE A 242 14.06 -13.18 -5.00
CA ILE A 242 13.07 -14.25 -4.81
C ILE A 242 11.99 -14.18 -5.90
N LEU A 243 11.40 -12.99 -6.13
CA LEU A 243 10.38 -12.80 -7.16
C LEU A 243 10.94 -13.10 -8.56
N ARG A 244 12.10 -12.55 -8.92
CA ARG A 244 12.76 -12.76 -10.22
C ARG A 244 12.99 -14.25 -10.50
N ASN A 245 13.47 -15.00 -9.51
CA ASN A 245 13.84 -16.40 -9.69
C ASN A 245 12.64 -17.34 -9.80
N ASN A 246 11.46 -16.92 -9.36
CA ASN A 246 10.28 -17.79 -9.27
C ASN A 246 9.11 -17.35 -10.15
N LEU A 247 9.07 -16.09 -10.58
CA LEU A 247 7.95 -15.51 -11.33
C LEU A 247 8.47 -14.88 -12.64
N PRO A 248 8.51 -15.64 -13.76
CA PRO A 248 8.81 -15.06 -15.07
C PRO A 248 7.72 -14.06 -15.49
N ARG A 249 7.97 -13.16 -16.43
CA ARG A 249 6.96 -12.18 -16.91
C ARG A 249 6.31 -11.39 -15.76
N THR A 250 7.15 -10.80 -14.92
CA THR A 250 6.70 -10.04 -13.75
C THR A 250 7.22 -8.62 -13.81
N PHE A 251 6.30 -7.67 -13.73
CA PHE A 251 6.60 -6.27 -13.50
C PHE A 251 6.41 -5.97 -12.02
N VAL A 252 7.47 -5.52 -11.34
CA VAL A 252 7.40 -5.11 -9.94
C VAL A 252 7.45 -3.59 -9.86
N ALA A 253 6.37 -2.98 -9.36
CA ALA A 253 6.27 -1.55 -9.11
C ALA A 253 6.56 -1.27 -7.63
N ILE A 254 7.70 -0.62 -7.35
CA ILE A 254 8.14 -0.30 -5.99
C ILE A 254 7.67 1.12 -5.66
N GLN A 255 6.82 1.24 -4.65
CA GLN A 255 6.31 2.52 -4.18
C GLN A 255 7.24 3.10 -3.12
N SER A 256 7.53 4.40 -3.24
CA SER A 256 8.32 5.14 -2.26
C SER A 256 7.46 5.72 -1.17
N MET A 257 8.01 5.83 0.03
CA MET A 257 7.36 6.52 1.14
C MET A 257 7.12 8.00 0.81
N PRO A 258 5.92 8.55 1.12
CA PRO A 258 5.64 9.97 0.96
C PRO A 258 6.48 10.85 1.91
N HIS A 259 6.42 12.18 1.70
CA HIS A 259 7.06 13.12 2.60
C HIS A 259 6.38 13.12 3.97
N LEU A 260 7.16 13.11 5.06
CA LEU A 260 6.61 13.08 6.41
C LEU A 260 6.20 14.46 6.92
N GLU A 261 6.55 15.53 6.20
CA GLU A 261 6.02 16.88 6.45
C GLU A 261 4.48 16.90 6.46
N ILE A 262 3.84 16.07 5.63
CA ILE A 262 2.38 15.90 5.60
C ILE A 262 1.83 15.48 6.98
N VAL A 263 2.62 14.75 7.79
CA VAL A 263 2.22 14.34 9.15
C VAL A 263 2.44 15.47 10.17
N ASN A 264 3.39 16.36 9.91
CA ASN A 264 3.71 17.53 10.73
C ASN A 264 2.72 18.68 10.51
N GLU A 265 2.18 18.85 9.29
CA GLU A 265 1.17 19.87 8.94
C GLU A 265 -0.20 19.69 9.64
N ILE A 266 -0.38 18.61 10.40
CA ILE A 266 -1.62 18.31 11.15
C ILE A 266 -1.56 18.92 12.55
N GLU A 267 -1.33 20.23 12.65
CA GLU A 267 -1.52 20.99 13.89
C GLU A 267 -2.35 22.25 13.62
N GLU A 268 -3.58 22.27 14.14
CA GLU A 268 -4.09 23.28 15.10
C GLU A 268 -5.60 23.10 15.32
N GLY A 269 -5.99 22.74 16.55
CA GLY A 269 -7.38 22.82 17.03
C GLY A 269 -7.96 21.53 17.61
N ARG A 270 -8.40 21.58 18.88
CA ARG A 270 -9.29 20.71 19.71
C ARG A 270 -9.31 19.17 19.59
N LEU A 271 -8.70 18.55 18.58
CA LEU A 271 -8.50 17.11 18.40
C LEU A 271 -7.15 16.61 18.97
N SER A 272 -6.48 17.45 19.79
CA SER A 272 -5.06 17.34 20.13
C SER A 272 -4.67 16.03 20.79
N LEU A 273 -5.44 15.52 21.77
CA LEU A 273 -5.05 14.31 22.50
C LEU A 273 -5.19 13.04 21.65
N LEU A 274 -6.30 12.88 20.93
CA LEU A 274 -6.50 11.69 20.09
C LEU A 274 -5.50 11.64 18.94
N ILE A 275 -5.27 12.77 18.26
CA ILE A 275 -4.27 12.86 17.19
C ILE A 275 -2.87 12.62 17.76
N TYR A 276 -2.54 13.20 18.92
CA TYR A 276 -1.29 12.94 19.62
C TYR A 276 -1.11 11.45 19.92
N LEU A 277 -2.12 10.78 20.48
CA LEU A 277 -2.07 9.35 20.79
C LEU A 277 -1.91 8.51 19.51
N ILE A 278 -2.66 8.82 18.44
CA ILE A 278 -2.57 8.13 17.16
C ILE A 278 -1.17 8.27 16.54
N LYS A 279 -0.62 9.48 16.52
CA LYS A 279 0.75 9.74 16.03
C LYS A 279 1.78 8.94 16.83
N ASN A 280 1.66 8.93 18.15
CA ASN A 280 2.56 8.19 19.04
C ASN A 280 2.42 6.67 18.91
N VAL A 281 1.22 6.15 18.65
CA VAL A 281 0.98 4.71 18.49
C VAL A 281 1.48 4.22 17.13
N TYR A 282 1.12 4.91 16.05
CA TYR A 282 1.47 4.46 14.69
C TYR A 282 2.88 4.84 14.25
N CYS A 283 3.47 5.87 14.85
CA CYS A 283 4.80 6.35 14.48
C CYS A 283 5.61 6.84 15.69
N SER A 284 5.77 5.93 16.65
CA SER A 284 6.42 6.16 17.93
C SER A 284 7.87 6.63 17.81
N CYS A 285 8.64 6.18 16.82
CA CYS A 285 10.02 6.64 16.64
C CYS A 285 10.11 8.14 16.32
N LEU A 286 9.16 8.70 15.56
CA LEU A 286 9.21 10.11 15.17
C LEU A 286 8.52 11.03 16.18
N PHE A 287 7.40 10.60 16.75
CA PHE A 287 6.57 11.44 17.62
C PHE A 287 6.71 11.14 19.10
N GLY A 288 7.30 10.00 19.46
CA GLY A 288 7.56 9.63 20.85
C GLY A 288 8.44 10.66 21.55
N GLU A 289 8.00 11.12 22.73
CA GLU A 289 8.76 12.12 23.51
C GLU A 289 10.15 11.59 23.90
N GLN A 290 10.26 10.27 24.12
CA GLN A 290 11.51 9.59 24.43
C GLN A 290 12.60 9.71 23.34
N TYR A 291 12.24 10.07 22.11
CA TYR A 291 13.17 10.22 20.99
C TYR A 291 13.32 11.67 20.50
N LYS A 292 12.84 12.63 21.29
CA LYS A 292 12.88 14.05 20.93
C LYS A 292 14.29 14.56 20.57
N ASP A 293 15.30 14.13 21.32
CA ASP A 293 16.69 14.54 21.11
C ASP A 293 17.31 13.91 19.85
N GLN A 294 16.80 12.75 19.42
CA GLN A 294 17.27 12.02 18.22
C GLN A 294 16.50 12.41 16.96
N ARG A 295 15.35 13.08 17.11
CA ARG A 295 14.44 13.46 16.02
C ARG A 295 15.12 14.27 14.90
N PRO A 296 16.02 15.24 15.17
CA PRO A 296 16.75 15.92 14.10
C PRO A 296 17.56 14.95 13.22
N GLU A 297 18.26 14.00 13.84
CA GLU A 297 19.04 12.98 13.10
C GLU A 297 18.13 12.07 12.26
N PHE A 298 16.94 11.73 12.79
CA PHE A 298 15.95 10.96 12.06
C PHE A 298 15.48 11.68 10.81
N TYR A 299 15.12 12.96 10.92
CA TYR A 299 14.71 13.78 9.77
C TYR A 299 15.85 13.97 8.77
N ASP A 300 17.08 14.25 9.23
CA ASP A 300 18.26 14.36 8.36
C ASP A 300 18.50 13.08 7.54
N MET A 301 18.30 11.91 8.15
CA MET A 301 18.41 10.63 7.46
C MET A 301 17.29 10.44 6.42
N ILE A 302 16.05 10.74 6.79
CA ILE A 302 14.88 10.65 5.90
C ILE A 302 15.04 11.60 4.70
N ASP A 303 15.50 12.83 4.94
CA ASP A 303 15.67 13.82 3.89
C ASP A 303 16.92 13.56 3.06
N GLY A 304 18.03 13.11 3.69
CA GLY A 304 19.25 12.72 2.99
C GLY A 304 19.03 11.54 2.04
N THR A 305 18.17 10.58 2.38
CA THR A 305 17.80 9.49 1.45
C THR A 305 16.94 9.98 0.28
N LYS A 306 16.18 11.07 0.46
CA LYS A 306 15.38 11.71 -0.60
C LYS A 306 16.20 12.65 -1.47
N GLN A 307 17.16 13.40 -0.92
CA GLN A 307 18.07 14.27 -1.68
C GLN A 307 18.97 13.46 -2.61
N LYS A 308 19.44 12.28 -2.18
CA LYS A 308 20.12 11.31 -3.08
C LYS A 308 19.21 10.78 -4.19
N LYS A 309 17.89 10.91 -4.05
CA LYS A 309 16.87 10.59 -5.07
C LYS A 309 16.38 11.83 -5.84
N LYS A 310 16.83 13.05 -5.53
CA LYS A 310 16.58 14.24 -6.37
C LYS A 310 17.49 14.17 -7.61
N SER A 311 17.08 13.34 -8.57
CA SER A 311 17.47 13.39 -9.99
C SER A 311 16.17 13.54 -10.81
N PRO A 312 16.19 14.21 -11.97
CA PRO A 312 15.10 15.07 -12.40
C PRO A 312 13.83 14.34 -12.84
N ASN A 313 12.73 14.91 -12.35
CA ASN A 313 11.37 14.91 -12.86
C ASN A 313 10.54 13.61 -12.81
N ILE A 314 9.50 13.69 -11.95
CA ILE A 314 8.16 13.09 -12.09
C ILE A 314 7.67 13.06 -13.55
N GLN A 315 8.05 14.05 -14.38
CA GLN A 315 7.80 14.05 -15.83
C GLN A 315 8.26 12.77 -16.53
N SER A 316 9.20 11.97 -16.00
CA SER A 316 9.67 10.72 -16.60
C SER A 316 8.69 9.54 -16.45
N PHE A 317 7.88 9.50 -15.39
CA PHE A 317 6.80 8.52 -15.23
C PHE A 317 5.57 8.91 -16.08
N ILE A 318 5.28 10.21 -16.16
CA ILE A 318 4.32 10.79 -17.12
C ILE A 318 4.80 10.52 -18.55
N LYS A 319 6.11 10.70 -18.81
CA LYS A 319 6.77 10.31 -20.06
C LYS A 319 6.70 8.81 -20.27
N MET A 320 6.74 7.97 -19.25
CA MET A 320 6.64 6.52 -19.44
C MET A 320 5.23 6.14 -19.90
N ILE A 321 4.17 6.73 -19.31
CA ILE A 321 2.78 6.54 -19.75
C ILE A 321 2.52 7.21 -21.11
N SER A 322 3.10 8.39 -21.39
CA SER A 322 2.93 9.11 -22.67
C SER A 322 3.83 8.60 -23.81
N GLN A 323 5.02 8.07 -23.50
CA GLN A 323 5.91 7.37 -24.45
C GLN A 323 5.50 5.92 -24.63
N TRP A 324 4.76 5.30 -23.70
CA TRP A 324 4.07 4.02 -23.98
C TRP A 324 3.01 4.16 -25.09
N LEU A 325 2.46 5.34 -25.28
CA LEU A 325 1.57 5.67 -26.41
C LEU A 325 2.36 5.92 -27.72
N SER A 326 3.69 5.82 -27.72
CA SER A 326 4.56 6.12 -28.88
C SER A 326 5.82 5.22 -28.92
N TYR A 327 5.78 4.09 -29.65
CA TYR A 327 6.90 3.15 -29.97
C TYR A 327 8.28 3.81 -30.29
N PRO A 328 9.43 3.09 -30.40
CA PRO A 328 9.99 1.98 -29.59
C PRO A 328 11.50 2.15 -29.19
N LEU A 329 11.94 1.28 -28.27
CA LEU A 329 13.30 0.71 -28.04
C LEU A 329 14.16 1.11 -26.81
N ARG A 330 14.62 0.02 -26.15
CA ARG A 330 15.83 -0.27 -25.33
C ARG A 330 15.90 0.13 -23.84
N GLY A 331 16.04 -0.89 -22.99
CA GLY A 331 16.90 -0.87 -21.79
C GLY A 331 16.21 -1.19 -20.46
N ILE A 332 16.65 -2.28 -19.81
CA ILE A 332 16.21 -2.82 -18.51
C ILE A 332 16.25 -1.77 -17.38
N TRP A 333 15.14 -1.48 -16.67
CA TRP A 333 15.16 -0.70 -15.42
C TRP A 333 14.01 -1.02 -14.46
N THR A 334 14.32 -1.07 -13.15
CA THR A 334 13.37 -1.01 -12.02
C THR A 334 12.94 0.44 -11.80
N TYR A 335 11.63 0.73 -11.77
CA TYR A 335 11.10 2.08 -11.56
C TYR A 335 10.57 2.26 -10.13
N LEU A 336 11.01 3.36 -9.51
CA LEU A 336 10.54 3.85 -8.22
C LEU A 336 9.37 4.81 -8.49
N VAL A 337 8.18 4.49 -8.00
CA VAL A 337 6.99 5.35 -8.13
C VAL A 337 6.81 6.11 -6.82
N THR A 338 6.84 7.45 -6.86
CA THR A 338 6.48 8.32 -5.74
C THR A 338 5.09 8.89 -6.00
N PRO A 339 4.06 8.54 -5.21
CA PRO A 339 2.79 9.27 -5.26
C PRO A 339 2.86 10.35 -4.17
N THR A 340 2.60 11.62 -4.50
CA THR A 340 2.46 12.68 -3.48
C THR A 340 1.01 13.12 -3.27
N ASP A 341 0.09 12.87 -4.21
CA ASP A 341 -1.24 13.50 -4.07
C ASP A 341 -2.42 12.51 -3.97
N LEU A 342 -2.20 11.21 -4.21
CA LEU A 342 -3.22 10.18 -3.95
C LEU A 342 -3.40 9.89 -2.45
N TRP A 343 -2.42 10.26 -1.62
CA TRP A 343 -2.33 9.86 -0.21
C TRP A 343 -3.15 10.74 0.73
N ILE A 344 -3.52 11.95 0.31
CA ILE A 344 -4.31 12.88 1.13
C ILE A 344 -5.71 12.31 1.40
N TYR A 345 -6.23 11.46 0.52
CA TYR A 345 -7.59 10.93 0.62
C TYR A 345 -7.78 9.81 1.64
N HIS A 346 -6.72 9.07 2.01
CA HIS A 346 -6.89 7.77 2.68
C HIS A 346 -6.43 7.70 4.13
N ILE A 347 -5.73 8.72 4.66
CA ILE A 347 -5.07 8.57 5.97
C ILE A 347 -5.89 9.14 7.15
N TYR A 348 -6.79 10.15 7.00
CA TYR A 348 -7.46 10.74 8.19
C TYR A 348 -8.90 11.28 7.97
N PRO A 349 -9.82 11.23 8.99
CA PRO A 349 -11.07 12.02 9.02
C PRO A 349 -10.83 13.47 9.51
N PRO A 350 -11.83 14.37 9.34
CA PRO A 350 -12.04 15.26 8.20
C PRO A 350 -11.15 16.52 8.25
N ILE A 351 -10.58 16.92 7.11
CA ILE A 351 -10.30 18.34 6.84
C ILE A 351 -11.02 18.68 5.54
N ILE A 352 -11.95 19.64 5.66
CA ILE A 352 -12.82 20.10 4.59
C ILE A 352 -11.95 20.82 3.54
N PHE A 353 -11.86 20.27 2.34
CA PHE A 353 -11.53 21.06 1.15
C PHE A 353 -12.49 20.72 0.01
N THR A 354 -13.48 21.59 -0.14
CA THR A 354 -14.38 21.67 -1.29
C THR A 354 -13.60 22.08 -2.53
N GLN A 355 -13.42 21.15 -3.48
CA GLN A 355 -13.42 21.34 -4.95
C GLN A 355 -12.40 20.42 -5.66
N ALA A 356 -12.89 19.33 -6.24
CA ALA A 356 -12.25 18.72 -7.40
C ALA A 356 -13.34 18.36 -8.42
N ARG A 357 -13.68 19.31 -9.30
CA ARG A 357 -14.71 19.17 -10.34
C ARG A 357 -14.22 18.56 -11.66
N ASN A 358 -12.97 18.10 -11.77
CA ASN A 358 -12.46 17.56 -13.04
C ASN A 358 -11.62 16.29 -12.84
N LEU A 359 -12.04 15.21 -13.50
CA LEU A 359 -11.33 13.91 -13.59
C LEU A 359 -9.93 14.07 -14.19
N THR A 360 -9.75 15.05 -15.08
CA THR A 360 -8.43 15.47 -15.59
C THR A 360 -7.53 15.87 -14.43
N ARG A 361 -8.01 16.73 -13.51
CA ARG A 361 -7.23 17.15 -12.33
C ARG A 361 -6.91 15.97 -11.41
N TYR A 362 -7.82 15.01 -11.23
CA TYR A 362 -7.52 13.78 -10.47
C TYR A 362 -6.41 12.95 -11.14
N LEU A 363 -6.42 12.84 -12.47
CA LEU A 363 -5.34 12.18 -13.21
C LEU A 363 -4.04 13.01 -13.18
N GLU A 364 -4.11 14.33 -13.16
CA GLU A 364 -2.96 15.23 -12.99
C GLU A 364 -2.40 15.24 -11.56
N THR A 365 -3.20 14.84 -10.58
CA THR A 365 -2.83 14.72 -9.15
C THR A 365 -2.33 13.29 -8.84
N ALA A 366 -2.97 12.28 -9.42
CA ALA A 366 -2.53 10.88 -9.37
C ALA A 366 -1.28 10.61 -10.23
N PHE A 367 -1.12 11.36 -11.33
CA PHE A 367 -0.16 11.09 -12.40
C PHE A 367 0.46 12.35 -13.06
N GLY A 368 0.30 13.56 -12.52
CA GLY A 368 0.95 14.81 -12.98
C GLY A 368 0.34 15.51 -14.21
N THR A 369 0.42 16.86 -14.25
CA THR A 369 -0.22 17.77 -15.22
C THR A 369 0.23 17.61 -16.69
N ILE A 370 -0.72 17.70 -17.63
CA ILE A 370 -0.54 17.65 -19.09
C ILE A 370 -0.59 19.08 -19.67
N TYR A 371 0.42 19.46 -20.45
CA TYR A 371 0.27 20.47 -21.53
C TYR A 371 0.57 19.79 -22.86
#